data_AF-A0A935SNJ4-F1
#
_entry.id   AF-A0A935SNJ4-F1
#
_cell.length_a   1.000
_cell.length_b   1.000
_cell.length_c   1.000
_cell.angle_alpha   90.00
_cell.angle_beta   90.00
_cell.angle_gamma   90.00
#
_symmetry.space_group_name_H-M   'P 1'
#
loop_
_entity.id
_entity.type
_entity.pdbx_description
1 polymer ?
#
loop_
_entity_poly.entity_id
_entity_poly.type
_entity_poly.pdbx_seq_one_letter_code
_entity_poly.pdbx_strand_id
1 'polypeptide(L)'
;MKSVEAKIIEIVNADDNLKQLYKFITSVVGIGFVTGINFIIYTNGFSVMNDCRKLACYCGVAPFEYSSGTSVRGKTKVHSMANKKLKCNLHMASLTAVKLDVDLKQYYERKVAEGKNKMSVLNAVKNKLIARVVSCVNKQKNM
;
A
#
# COMPACT_ATOMS: atom_id res chain seq x y z
N MET A 1 -22.29 -1.36 -12.34
CA MET A 1 -21.10 -1.46 -11.47
C MET A 1 -21.34 -2.23 -10.18
N LYS A 2 -22.37 -1.91 -9.36
CA LYS A 2 -22.66 -2.63 -8.09
C LYS A 2 -22.78 -4.16 -8.22
N SER A 3 -23.30 -4.66 -9.35
CA SER A 3 -23.40 -6.12 -9.61
C SER A 3 -22.04 -6.83 -9.70
N VAL A 4 -20.99 -6.17 -10.21
CA VAL A 4 -19.66 -6.78 -10.34
C VAL A 4 -18.95 -6.83 -8.99
N GLU A 5 -19.05 -5.76 -8.21
CA GLU A 5 -18.47 -5.73 -6.86
C GLU A 5 -19.13 -6.77 -5.95
N ALA A 6 -20.44 -6.94 -6.06
CA ALA A 6 -21.17 -7.99 -5.33
C ALA A 6 -20.65 -9.39 -5.69
N LYS A 7 -20.44 -9.69 -6.97
CA LYS A 7 -19.86 -10.98 -7.41
C LYS A 7 -18.43 -11.18 -6.90
N ILE A 8 -17.61 -10.13 -6.87
CA ILE A 8 -16.25 -10.22 -6.32
C ILE A 8 -16.32 -10.56 -4.82
N ILE A 9 -17.20 -9.91 -4.07
CA ILE A 9 -17.39 -10.19 -2.64
C ILE A 9 -17.93 -11.60 -2.43
N GLU A 10 -18.83 -12.08 -3.28
CA GLU A 10 -19.34 -13.44 -3.25
C GLU A 10 -18.22 -14.46 -3.41
N ILE A 11 -17.34 -14.28 -4.40
CA ILE A 11 -16.15 -15.13 -4.61
C ILE A 11 -15.22 -15.09 -3.40
N VAL A 12 -14.96 -13.90 -2.85
CA VAL A 12 -14.11 -13.74 -1.66
C VAL A 12 -14.73 -14.43 -0.44
N ASN A 13 -16.05 -14.40 -0.29
CA ASN A 13 -16.75 -15.01 0.83
C ASN A 13 -16.93 -16.53 0.70
N ALA A 14 -16.86 -17.07 -0.51
CA ALA A 14 -16.96 -18.50 -0.78
C ALA A 14 -15.70 -19.28 -0.37
N ASP A 15 -14.56 -18.59 -0.22
CA ASP A 15 -13.29 -19.17 0.23
C ASP A 15 -12.92 -18.57 1.60
N ASP A 16 -12.84 -19.42 2.63
CA ASP A 16 -12.55 -18.97 4.00
C ASP A 16 -11.17 -18.30 4.13
N ASN A 17 -10.16 -18.75 3.38
CA ASN A 17 -8.84 -18.15 3.38
C ASN A 17 -8.87 -16.76 2.76
N LEU A 18 -9.55 -16.60 1.62
CA LEU A 18 -9.70 -15.30 0.97
C LEU A 18 -10.52 -14.33 1.81
N LYS A 19 -11.60 -14.81 2.41
CA LYS A 19 -12.45 -14.03 3.31
C LYS A 19 -11.65 -13.51 4.51
N GLN A 20 -10.88 -14.37 5.14
CA GLN A 20 -10.05 -14.02 6.29
C GLN A 20 -8.93 -13.04 5.88
N LEU A 21 -8.25 -13.31 4.77
CA LEU A 21 -7.21 -12.43 4.23
C LEU A 21 -7.78 -11.04 3.90
N TYR A 22 -8.93 -10.97 3.24
CA TYR A 22 -9.61 -9.72 2.92
C TYR A 22 -9.99 -8.92 4.17
N LYS A 23 -10.51 -9.59 5.21
CA LYS A 23 -10.82 -8.99 6.51
C LYS A 23 -9.57 -8.37 7.16
N PHE A 24 -8.43 -9.05 7.12
CA PHE A 24 -7.18 -8.51 7.67
C PHE A 24 -6.67 -7.30 6.88
N ILE A 25 -6.69 -7.36 5.55
CA ILE A 25 -6.20 -6.25 4.71
C ILE A 25 -7.07 -5.00 4.91
N THR A 26 -8.38 -5.17 4.95
CA THR A 26 -9.33 -4.06 5.12
C THR A 26 -9.46 -3.56 6.56
N SER A 27 -8.89 -4.26 7.54
CA SER A 27 -8.77 -3.76 8.91
C SER A 27 -7.80 -2.58 9.04
N VAL A 28 -6.89 -2.40 8.07
CA VAL A 28 -5.97 -1.26 8.05
C VAL A 28 -6.72 0.00 7.63
N VAL A 29 -6.76 1.00 8.51
CA VAL A 29 -7.43 2.28 8.25
C VAL A 29 -6.92 2.92 6.96
N GLY A 30 -7.84 3.26 6.06
CA GLY A 30 -7.56 3.81 4.73
C GLY A 30 -7.58 2.77 3.61
N ILE A 31 -7.50 1.46 3.91
CA ILE A 31 -7.61 0.40 2.91
C ILE A 31 -9.07 -0.01 2.71
N GLY A 32 -9.69 0.52 1.66
CA GLY A 32 -11.05 0.16 1.25
C GLY A 32 -11.12 -1.02 0.28
N PHE A 33 -12.34 -1.42 -0.10
CA PHE A 33 -12.65 -2.55 -0.99
C PHE A 33 -11.73 -2.63 -2.22
N VAL A 34 -11.69 -1.56 -3.04
CA VAL A 34 -10.89 -1.55 -4.28
C VAL A 34 -9.41 -1.79 -3.99
N THR A 35 -8.85 -1.15 -2.96
CA THR A 35 -7.42 -1.30 -2.63
C THR A 35 -7.13 -2.69 -2.07
N GLY A 36 -8.01 -3.22 -1.21
CA GLY A 36 -7.89 -4.55 -0.63
C GLY A 36 -7.94 -5.65 -1.68
N ILE A 37 -8.93 -5.62 -2.58
CA ILE A 37 -9.05 -6.58 -3.69
C ILE A 37 -7.85 -6.50 -4.63
N ASN A 38 -7.40 -5.28 -4.98
CA ASN A 38 -6.21 -5.13 -5.83
C ASN A 38 -4.96 -5.70 -5.15
N PHE A 39 -4.80 -5.55 -3.83
CA PHE A 39 -3.70 -6.20 -3.12
C PHE A 39 -3.77 -7.72 -3.23
N ILE A 40 -4.92 -8.33 -2.98
CA ILE A 40 -5.10 -9.78 -3.10
C ILE A 40 -4.75 -10.25 -4.52
N ILE A 41 -5.27 -9.59 -5.56
CA ILE A 41 -5.03 -9.96 -6.95
C ILE A 41 -3.54 -9.83 -7.32
N TYR A 42 -2.95 -8.65 -7.11
CA TYR A 42 -1.58 -8.40 -7.57
C TYR A 42 -0.51 -9.14 -6.77
N THR A 43 -0.81 -9.53 -5.53
CA THR A 43 0.10 -10.31 -4.69
C THR A 43 -0.20 -11.82 -4.75
N ASN A 44 -1.20 -12.22 -5.53
CA ASN A 44 -1.74 -13.58 -5.55
C ASN A 44 -1.97 -14.12 -4.12
N GLY A 45 -2.77 -13.39 -3.33
CA GLY A 45 -2.99 -13.69 -1.92
C GLY A 45 -1.73 -13.60 -1.05
N PHE A 46 -0.82 -12.67 -1.37
CA PHE A 46 0.48 -12.53 -0.72
C PHE A 46 1.36 -13.79 -0.78
N SER A 47 1.18 -14.63 -1.81
CA SER A 47 2.05 -15.79 -2.05
C SER A 47 3.37 -15.38 -2.72
N VAL A 48 3.34 -14.42 -3.64
CA VAL A 48 4.52 -13.98 -4.41
C VAL A 48 5.22 -12.75 -3.82
N MET A 49 4.51 -11.96 -3.00
CA MET A 49 5.01 -10.70 -2.42
C MET A 49 4.50 -10.50 -0.99
N ASN A 50 5.18 -11.12 -0.01
CA ASN A 50 4.91 -11.00 1.43
C ASN A 50 5.92 -10.12 2.19
N ASP A 51 6.84 -9.47 1.47
CA ASP A 51 7.80 -8.51 2.03
C ASP A 51 7.37 -7.07 1.71
N CYS A 52 7.44 -6.21 2.71
CA CYS A 52 6.99 -4.83 2.58
C CYS A 52 7.84 -4.01 1.61
N ARG A 53 9.15 -4.29 1.50
CA ARG A 53 10.05 -3.59 0.55
C ARG A 53 9.75 -4.02 -0.87
N LYS A 54 9.60 -5.32 -1.12
CA LYS A 54 9.20 -5.85 -2.45
C LYS A 54 7.87 -5.24 -2.91
N LEU A 55 6.87 -5.20 -2.02
CA LEU A 55 5.57 -4.62 -2.35
C LEU A 55 5.65 -3.09 -2.55
N ALA A 56 6.45 -2.37 -1.76
CA ALA A 56 6.66 -0.93 -1.95
C ALA A 56 7.35 -0.58 -3.27
N CYS A 57 8.32 -1.39 -3.69
CA CYS A 57 8.95 -1.27 -5.00
C CYS A 57 7.95 -1.54 -6.13
N TYR A 58 7.19 -2.64 -6.03
CA TYR A 58 6.18 -3.01 -7.02
C TYR A 58 5.09 -1.94 -7.15
N CYS A 59 4.62 -1.36 -6.04
CA CYS A 59 3.64 -0.28 -6.03
C CYS A 59 4.20 1.09 -6.48
N GLY A 60 5.50 1.20 -6.76
CA GLY A 60 6.13 2.47 -7.12
C GLY A 60 6.10 3.52 -6.00
N VAL A 61 6.21 3.06 -4.75
CA VAL A 61 6.28 3.90 -3.55
C VAL A 61 7.73 4.10 -3.11
N ALA A 62 8.56 3.06 -3.24
CA ALA A 62 9.99 3.14 -2.94
C ALA A 62 10.76 3.69 -4.16
N PRO A 63 11.43 4.84 -4.05
CA PRO A 63 12.24 5.39 -5.13
C PRO A 63 13.66 4.80 -5.10
N PHE A 64 14.28 4.62 -6.27
CA PHE A 64 15.64 4.09 -6.43
C PHE A 64 16.62 5.22 -6.74
N GLU A 65 17.79 5.18 -6.09
CA GLU A 65 18.88 6.10 -6.42
C GLU A 65 19.36 5.85 -7.85
N TYR A 66 19.60 6.94 -8.57
CA TYR A 66 20.17 6.88 -9.91
C TYR A 66 21.60 7.41 -9.82
N SER A 67 22.53 6.51 -9.54
CA SER A 67 23.96 6.80 -9.44
C SER A 67 24.76 5.92 -10.39
N SER A 68 25.60 6.53 -11.22
CA SER A 68 26.65 5.85 -11.98
C SER A 68 28.01 6.46 -11.62
N GLY A 69 28.84 5.70 -10.90
CA GLY A 69 30.14 6.17 -10.40
C GLY A 69 30.03 7.30 -9.37
N THR A 70 31.12 8.06 -9.21
CA THR A 70 31.23 9.17 -8.24
C THR A 70 30.61 10.50 -8.72
N SER A 71 30.34 10.65 -10.03
CA SER A 71 30.04 11.95 -10.63
C SER A 71 28.57 12.16 -11.05
N VAL A 72 27.76 11.09 -11.16
CA VAL A 72 26.34 11.20 -11.54
C VAL A 72 25.45 10.94 -10.34
N ARG A 73 24.82 11.99 -9.79
CA ARG A 73 23.74 11.90 -8.80
C ARG A 73 22.45 12.45 -9.41
N GLY A 74 21.71 11.58 -10.09
CA GLY A 74 20.41 11.93 -10.65
C GLY A 74 19.31 12.01 -9.59
N LYS A 75 18.15 12.57 -9.95
CA LYS A 75 16.95 12.52 -9.10
C LYS A 75 16.53 11.07 -8.89
N THR A 76 16.21 10.71 -7.65
CA THR A 76 15.65 9.39 -7.29
C THR A 76 14.33 9.17 -8.04
N LYS A 77 14.18 8.02 -8.71
CA LYS A 77 13.00 7.70 -9.53
C LYS A 77 12.45 6.33 -9.18
N VAL A 78 11.16 6.14 -9.40
CA VAL A 78 10.53 4.81 -9.34
C VAL A 78 10.74 4.11 -10.68
N HIS A 79 10.80 2.77 -10.65
CA HIS A 79 10.96 1.99 -11.87
C HIS A 79 9.76 2.18 -12.82
N SER A 80 10.00 2.12 -14.14
CA SER A 80 8.96 2.31 -15.17
C SER A 80 7.87 1.24 -15.12
N MET A 81 8.25 0.01 -14.76
CA MET A 81 7.36 -1.15 -14.59
C MET A 81 6.58 -1.15 -13.26
N ALA A 82 6.70 -0.11 -12.44
CA ALA A 82 5.92 -0.03 -11.21
C ALA A 82 4.41 0.00 -11.51
N ASN A 83 3.62 -0.66 -10.66
CA ASN A 83 2.18 -0.73 -10.79
C ASN A 83 1.53 0.62 -10.45
N LYS A 84 1.34 1.45 -11.47
CA LYS A 84 0.75 2.80 -11.36
C LYS A 84 -0.68 2.77 -10.82
N LYS A 85 -1.46 1.71 -11.10
CA LYS A 85 -2.83 1.56 -10.58
C LYS A 85 -2.81 1.41 -9.05
N LEU A 86 -1.97 0.51 -8.52
CA LEU A 86 -1.79 0.38 -7.07
C LEU A 86 -1.26 1.66 -6.44
N LYS A 87 -0.35 2.38 -7.12
CA LYS A 87 0.15 3.68 -6.64
C LYS A 87 -0.97 4.71 -6.47
N CYS A 88 -1.91 4.77 -7.42
CA CYS A 88 -3.08 5.64 -7.36
C CYS A 88 -4.04 5.21 -6.24
N ASN A 89 -4.35 3.92 -6.13
CA ASN A 89 -5.19 3.38 -5.06
C ASN A 89 -4.62 3.69 -3.68
N LEU A 90 -3.31 3.46 -3.50
CA LEU A 90 -2.58 3.82 -2.29
C LEU A 90 -2.57 5.31 -2.00
N HIS A 91 -2.62 6.16 -3.04
CA HIS A 91 -2.75 7.60 -2.83
C HIS A 91 -4.08 7.95 -2.18
N MET A 92 -5.18 7.42 -2.72
CA MET A 92 -6.50 7.62 -2.14
C MET A 92 -6.57 7.04 -0.72
N ALA A 93 -6.01 5.85 -0.52
CA ALA A 93 -5.90 5.24 0.80
C ALA A 93 -5.11 6.12 1.79
N SER A 94 -3.98 6.70 1.36
CA SER A 94 -3.17 7.57 2.21
C SER A 94 -3.88 8.86 2.62
N LEU A 95 -4.70 9.43 1.74
CA LEU A 95 -5.49 10.62 2.07
C LEU A 95 -6.55 10.31 3.13
N THR A 96 -7.23 9.17 3.00
CA THR A 96 -8.19 8.70 3.99
C THR A 96 -7.51 8.35 5.31
N ALA A 97 -6.37 7.67 5.26
CA ALA A 97 -5.62 7.28 6.45
C ALA A 97 -5.14 8.50 7.25
N VAL A 98 -4.62 9.55 6.58
CA VAL A 98 -4.23 10.80 7.27
C VAL A 98 -5.43 11.50 7.93
N LYS A 99 -6.66 11.27 7.47
CA LYS A 99 -7.85 11.87 8.08
C LYS A 99 -8.37 11.07 9.27
N LEU A 100 -8.35 9.74 9.17
CA LEU A 100 -9.05 8.85 10.10
C LEU A 100 -8.14 8.12 11.10
N ASP A 101 -6.87 7.91 10.76
CA ASP A 101 -5.90 7.22 11.61
C ASP A 101 -5.07 8.23 12.40
N VAL A 102 -5.20 8.21 13.72
CA VAL A 102 -4.59 9.20 14.62
C VAL A 102 -3.07 9.21 14.49
N ASP A 103 -2.43 8.04 14.41
CA ASP A 103 -0.98 7.93 14.32
C ASP A 103 -0.45 8.45 12.96
N LEU A 104 -1.12 8.08 11.86
CA LEU A 104 -0.73 8.53 10.53
C LEU A 104 -1.01 10.01 10.32
N LYS A 105 -2.09 10.54 10.92
CA LYS A 105 -2.37 11.98 10.97
C LYS A 105 -1.25 12.73 11.68
N GLN A 106 -0.92 12.30 12.91
CA GLN A 106 0.16 12.92 13.70
C GLN A 106 1.51 12.84 12.97
N TYR A 107 1.82 11.71 12.34
CA TYR A 107 3.02 11.56 11.52
C TYR A 107 3.03 12.56 10.36
N TYR A 108 1.92 12.69 9.64
CA TYR A 108 1.78 13.59 8.50
C TYR A 108 1.97 15.05 8.94
N GLU A 109 1.22 15.49 9.94
CA GLU A 109 1.25 16.86 10.45
C GLU A 109 2.64 17.23 10.98
N ARG A 110 3.27 16.36 11.77
CA ARG A 110 4.65 16.57 12.25
C ARG A 110 5.63 16.74 11.11
N LYS A 111 5.57 15.86 10.10
CA LYS A 111 6.52 15.90 8.97
C LYS A 111 6.30 17.11 8.06
N VAL A 112 5.06 17.58 7.92
CA VAL A 112 4.75 18.82 7.22
C VAL A 112 5.23 20.04 8.02
N ALA A 113 5.09 20.04 9.34
CA ALA A 113 5.61 21.09 10.22
C ALA A 113 7.15 21.18 10.20
N GLU A 114 7.85 20.07 9.99
CA GLU A 114 9.31 20.03 9.72
C GLU A 114 9.70 20.63 8.35
N GLY A 115 8.75 21.19 7.58
CA GLY A 115 9.01 21.80 6.26
C GLY A 115 9.10 20.81 5.11
N LYS A 116 8.77 19.53 5.31
CA LYS A 116 8.81 18.55 4.22
C LYS A 116 7.67 18.74 3.23
N ASN A 117 7.95 18.53 1.95
CA ASN A 117 6.95 18.60 0.90
C ASN A 117 5.79 17.62 1.17
N LYS A 118 4.55 18.13 1.14
CA LYS A 118 3.32 17.37 1.42
C LYS A 118 3.19 16.08 0.61
N MET A 119 3.61 16.09 -0.66
CA MET A 119 3.53 14.92 -1.54
C MET A 119 4.58 13.86 -1.14
N SER A 120 5.77 14.29 -0.73
CA SER A 120 6.79 13.39 -0.19
C SER A 120 6.33 12.73 1.12
N VAL A 121 5.70 13.51 2.01
CA VAL A 121 5.13 12.97 3.26
C VAL A 121 4.00 11.99 2.97
N LEU A 122 3.09 12.29 2.02
CA LEU A 122 2.07 11.33 1.60
C LEU A 122 2.68 10.05 1.03
N ASN A 123 3.76 10.14 0.27
CA ASN A 123 4.46 8.95 -0.22
C ASN A 123 5.04 8.10 0.93
N ALA A 124 5.54 8.74 1.99
CA ALA A 124 5.94 8.03 3.20
C ALA A 124 4.75 7.38 3.93
N VAL A 125 3.57 8.03 3.96
CA VAL A 125 2.34 7.42 4.48
C VAL A 125 1.91 6.20 3.65
N LYS A 126 1.99 6.25 2.31
CA LYS A 126 1.75 5.07 1.46
C LYS A 126 2.66 3.91 1.86
N ASN A 127 3.93 4.19 2.10
CA ASN A 127 4.89 3.16 2.51
C ASN A 127 4.55 2.56 3.88
N LYS A 128 4.10 3.39 4.82
CA LYS A 128 3.61 2.93 6.13
C LYS A 128 2.34 2.07 6.00
N LEU A 129 1.41 2.41 5.11
CA LEU A 129 0.23 1.59 4.84
C LEU A 129 0.62 0.22 4.29
N ILE A 130 1.54 0.16 3.33
CA ILE A 130 2.06 -1.12 2.81
C ILE A 130 2.66 -1.97 3.94
N ALA A 131 3.48 -1.36 4.80
CA ALA A 131 4.08 -2.06 5.93
C ALA A 131 3.02 -2.60 6.92
N ARG A 132 1.98 -1.81 7.23
CA ARG A 132 0.87 -2.24 8.09
C ARG A 132 0.09 -3.41 7.47
N VAL A 133 -0.27 -3.32 6.19
CA VAL A 133 -0.96 -4.41 5.47
C VAL A 133 -0.14 -5.69 5.51
N VAL A 134 1.14 -5.63 5.13
CA VAL A 134 2.01 -6.81 5.14
C VAL A 134 2.19 -7.38 6.54
N SER A 135 2.28 -6.53 7.57
CA SER A 135 2.35 -6.98 8.97
C SER A 135 1.08 -7.72 9.41
N CYS A 136 -0.10 -7.22 9.08
CA CYS A 136 -1.38 -7.89 9.37
C CYS A 136 -1.46 -9.26 8.69
N VAL A 137 -1.06 -9.34 7.41
CA VAL A 137 -1.07 -10.59 6.64
C VAL A 137 -0.06 -11.60 7.19
N ASN A 138 1.15 -11.17 7.52
CA ASN A 138 2.17 -12.08 8.05
C ASN A 138 1.82 -12.58 9.46
N LYS A 139 1.13 -11.76 10.27
CA LYS A 139 0.63 -12.21 11.58
C LYS A 139 -0.38 -13.34 11.45
N GLN A 140 -1.26 -13.29 10.44
CA GLN A 140 -2.19 -14.41 10.15
C GLN A 140 -1.43 -15.69 9.80
N LYS A 141 -0.41 -15.63 8.94
CA LYS A 141 0.33 -16.83 8.49
C LYS A 141 1.09 -17.53 9.64
N ASN A 142 1.34 -16.82 10.73
CA ASN A 142 2.05 -17.33 11.90
C ASN A 142 1.11 -17.73 13.05
N MET A 143 -0.22 -17.62 12.86
CA MET A 143 -1.25 -18.12 13.77
C MET A 143 -1.74 -19.48 13.29
#